data_AF-A0A7X9HCW8-F1
#
_entry.id   AF-A0A7X9HCW8-F1
#
_cell.length_a   1.000
_cell.length_b   1.000
_cell.length_c   1.000
_cell.angle_alpha   90.00
_cell.angle_beta   90.00
_cell.angle_gamma   90.00
#
_symmetry.space_group_name_H-M   'P 1'
#
loop_
_entity.id
_entity.type
_entity.pdbx_description
1 polymer ?
#
loop_
_entity_poly.entity_id
_entity_poly.type
_entity_poly.pdbx_seq_one_letter_code
_entity_poly.pdbx_strand_id
1 'polypeptide(L)'
;MEFIAAEPAHEDWDVVENLAKKHKIKVAVHNHPSEQSYWKPEILLNDIRERSELLGACADVGHYKRMNLDPIACLKELEGRIISLHFKDVAPQGEEETLEDVVWGKG
;
A
#
# COMPACT_ATOMS: atom_id res chain seq x y z
N MET A 1 -19.63 3.06 4.40
CA MET A 1 -18.15 2.99 4.43
C MET A 1 -17.70 2.24 3.20
N GLU A 2 -16.80 2.80 2.40
CA GLU A 2 -16.40 2.21 1.12
C GLU A 2 -15.25 1.20 1.27
N PHE A 3 -14.28 1.54 2.13
CA PHE A 3 -13.12 0.71 2.42
C PHE A 3 -12.59 0.96 3.83
N ILE A 4 -11.71 0.07 4.29
CA ILE A 4 -10.88 0.23 5.49
C ILE A 4 -9.42 0.18 5.04
N ALA A 5 -8.64 1.20 5.39
CA ALA A 5 -7.19 1.12 5.26
C ALA A 5 -6.61 0.32 6.43
N ALA A 6 -5.82 -0.70 6.16
CA ALA A 6 -5.32 -1.62 7.19
C ALA A 6 -3.98 -2.26 6.79
N GLU A 7 -3.30 -2.91 7.74
CA GLU A 7 -2.21 -3.84 7.48
C GLU A 7 -2.50 -5.17 8.18
N PRO A 8 -3.29 -6.07 7.55
CA PRO A 8 -3.60 -7.36 8.14
C PRO A 8 -2.33 -8.20 8.37
N ALA A 9 -2.34 -9.09 9.36
CA ALA A 9 -1.31 -10.13 9.44
C ALA A 9 -1.45 -11.11 8.27
N HIS A 10 -0.32 -11.67 7.80
CA HIS A 10 -0.31 -12.58 6.64
C HIS A 10 -1.16 -13.84 6.87
N GLU A 11 -1.28 -14.30 8.11
CA GLU A 11 -2.09 -15.45 8.51
C GLU A 11 -3.60 -15.18 8.58
N ASP A 12 -4.03 -13.91 8.59
CA ASP A 12 -5.42 -13.53 8.84
C ASP A 12 -6.26 -13.37 7.56
N TRP A 13 -5.67 -13.58 6.37
CA TRP A 13 -6.32 -13.26 5.09
C TRP A 13 -7.66 -13.96 4.86
N ASP A 14 -7.85 -15.18 5.37
CA ASP A 14 -9.11 -15.90 5.26
C ASP A 14 -10.22 -15.22 6.08
N VAL A 15 -9.91 -14.74 7.28
CA VAL A 15 -10.87 -14.01 8.12
C VAL A 15 -11.18 -12.65 7.50
N VAL A 16 -10.14 -11.93 7.05
CA VAL A 16 -10.25 -10.62 6.40
C VAL A 16 -11.14 -10.68 5.16
N GLU A 17 -10.88 -11.64 4.27
CA GLU A 17 -11.66 -11.81 3.04
C GLU A 17 -13.12 -12.14 3.33
N ASN A 18 -13.37 -13.02 4.31
CA ASN A 18 -14.73 -13.39 4.71
C ASN A 18 -15.51 -12.19 5.25
N LEU A 19 -14.87 -11.35 6.08
CA LEU A 19 -15.48 -10.13 6.60
C LEU A 19 -15.71 -9.10 5.50
N ALA A 20 -14.74 -8.88 4.61
CA ALA A 20 -14.85 -7.99 3.46
C ALA A 20 -16.06 -8.36 2.59
N LYS A 21 -16.20 -9.64 2.23
CA LYS A 21 -17.35 -10.16 1.46
C LYS A 21 -18.67 -10.00 2.20
N LYS A 22 -18.72 -10.40 3.48
CA LYS A 22 -19.94 -10.35 4.31
C LYS A 22 -20.49 -8.93 4.42
N HIS A 23 -19.60 -7.96 4.64
CA HIS A 23 -19.99 -6.58 4.85
C HIS A 23 -20.01 -5.74 3.57
N LYS A 24 -19.49 -6.29 2.45
CA LYS A 24 -19.30 -5.59 1.18
C LYS A 24 -18.47 -4.31 1.34
N ILE A 25 -17.41 -4.41 2.15
CA ILE A 25 -16.48 -3.32 2.44
C ILE A 25 -15.11 -3.75 1.93
N LYS A 26 -14.45 -2.89 1.16
CA LYS A 26 -13.11 -3.19 0.63
C LYS A 26 -12.05 -3.07 1.73
N VAL A 27 -10.93 -3.78 1.58
CA VAL A 27 -9.76 -3.65 2.45
C VAL A 27 -8.60 -3.15 1.59
N ALA A 28 -8.12 -1.95 1.91
CA ALA A 28 -7.04 -1.29 1.22
C ALA A 28 -5.76 -1.39 2.07
N VAL A 29 -4.83 -2.24 1.67
CA VAL A 29 -3.61 -2.53 2.43
C VAL A 29 -2.62 -1.38 2.32
N HIS A 30 -2.34 -0.74 3.44
CA HIS A 30 -1.32 0.32 3.52
C HIS A 30 0.07 -0.32 3.52
N ASN A 31 1.05 0.35 2.93
CA ASN A 31 2.45 -0.06 2.95
C ASN A 31 3.25 0.92 3.82
N HIS A 32 3.93 0.44 4.86
CA HIS A 32 4.88 1.23 5.64
C HIS A 32 6.35 0.93 5.24
N PRO A 33 7.29 1.84 5.53
CA PRO A 33 8.71 1.67 5.21
C PRO A 33 9.39 0.77 6.27
N SER A 34 9.00 -0.50 6.29
CA SER A 34 9.50 -1.53 7.21
C SER A 34 9.47 -2.88 6.52
N GLU A 35 10.54 -3.67 6.65
CA GLU A 35 10.59 -5.04 6.07
C GLU A 35 9.53 -5.98 6.65
N GLN A 36 8.92 -5.63 7.79
CA GLN A 36 7.83 -6.37 8.42
C GLN A 36 6.43 -5.97 7.88
N SER A 37 6.35 -4.96 7.01
CA SER A 37 5.09 -4.46 6.41
C SER A 37 4.94 -4.95 4.96
N TYR A 38 3.86 -4.55 4.30
CA TYR A 38 3.61 -4.72 2.86
C TYR A 38 4.44 -3.72 2.02
N TRP A 39 5.71 -3.55 2.35
CA TRP A 39 6.55 -2.43 1.93
C TRP A 39 6.87 -2.39 0.42
N LYS A 40 6.63 -3.49 -0.31
CA LYS A 40 6.68 -3.57 -1.78
C LYS A 40 5.47 -4.33 -2.35
N PRO A 41 5.01 -4.00 -3.57
CA PRO A 41 3.78 -4.58 -4.15
C PRO A 41 3.73 -6.11 -4.18
N GLU A 42 4.83 -6.75 -4.56
CA GLU A 42 4.95 -8.22 -4.66
C GLU A 42 4.46 -8.94 -3.40
N ILE A 43 4.74 -8.39 -2.21
CA ILE A 43 4.35 -8.99 -0.92
C ILE A 43 2.83 -9.08 -0.82
N LEU A 44 2.14 -7.97 -1.08
CA LEU A 44 0.68 -7.94 -1.07
C LEU A 44 0.10 -8.85 -2.16
N LEU A 45 0.62 -8.77 -3.38
CA LEU A 45 0.12 -9.55 -4.50
C LEU A 45 0.26 -11.06 -4.27
N ASN A 46 1.33 -11.51 -3.60
CA ASN A 46 1.48 -12.91 -3.23
C ASN A 46 0.34 -13.40 -2.32
N ASP A 47 -0.17 -12.54 -1.45
CA ASP A 47 -1.26 -12.90 -0.53
C ASP A 47 -2.64 -12.82 -1.17
N ILE A 48 -2.88 -11.84 -2.06
CA ILE A 48 -4.25 -11.47 -2.47
C ILE A 48 -4.58 -11.69 -3.94
N ARG A 49 -3.63 -12.02 -4.82
CA ARG A 49 -3.88 -12.05 -6.28
C ARG A 49 -4.98 -13.02 -6.71
N GLU A 50 -5.15 -14.15 -6.01
CA GLU A 50 -6.20 -15.15 -6.27
C GLU A 50 -7.44 -14.93 -5.38
N ARG A 51 -7.44 -13.90 -4.53
CA ARG A 51 -8.52 -13.58 -3.60
C ARG A 51 -9.46 -12.53 -4.20
N SER A 52 -10.56 -12.27 -3.50
CA SER A 52 -11.57 -11.29 -3.88
C SER A 52 -10.99 -9.93 -4.30
N GLU A 53 -11.58 -9.33 -5.34
CA GLU A 53 -11.33 -7.94 -5.78
C GLU A 53 -11.74 -6.87 -4.74
N LEU A 54 -12.34 -7.29 -3.61
CA LEU A 54 -12.55 -6.41 -2.45
C LEU A 54 -11.24 -6.13 -1.70
N LEU A 55 -10.17 -6.87 -1.98
CA LEU A 55 -8.85 -6.71 -1.38
C LEU A 55 -7.92 -6.05 -2.40
N GLY A 56 -7.15 -5.07 -1.93
CA GLY A 56 -6.25 -4.29 -2.77
C GLY A 56 -5.37 -3.37 -1.94
N ALA A 57 -4.68 -2.43 -2.57
CA ALA A 57 -3.72 -1.53 -1.94
C ALA A 57 -4.35 -0.18 -1.54
N CYS A 58 -3.92 0.33 -0.39
CA CYS A 58 -3.82 1.76 -0.10
C CYS A 58 -2.38 2.19 -0.40
N ALA A 59 -2.08 2.52 -1.65
CA ALA A 59 -0.71 2.77 -2.09
C ALA A 59 -0.19 4.10 -1.52
N ASP A 60 0.80 4.03 -0.64
CA ASP A 60 1.55 5.17 -0.14
C ASP A 60 2.84 5.34 -0.94
N VAL A 61 2.80 6.32 -1.85
CA VAL A 61 3.90 6.60 -2.78
C VAL A 61 5.15 7.12 -2.09
N GLY A 62 4.99 7.81 -0.96
CA GLY A 62 6.13 8.29 -0.19
C GLY A 62 6.82 7.18 0.57
N HIS A 63 6.08 6.16 1.06
CA HIS A 63 6.69 5.00 1.71
C HIS A 63 7.46 4.11 0.74
N TYR A 64 7.02 3.96 -0.52
CA TYR A 64 7.83 3.29 -1.55
C TYR A 64 9.17 3.99 -1.77
N LYS A 65 9.17 5.33 -1.92
CA LYS A 65 10.42 6.11 -2.10
C LYS A 65 11.35 5.96 -0.89
N ARG A 66 10.81 5.88 0.34
CA ARG A 66 11.58 5.61 1.57
C ARG A 66 12.22 4.23 1.64
N MET A 67 11.67 3.26 0.93
CA MET A 67 12.25 1.92 0.76
C MET A 67 13.13 1.81 -0.49
N ASN A 68 13.53 2.95 -1.07
CA ASN A 68 14.31 3.04 -2.32
C ASN A 68 13.65 2.35 -3.52
N LEU A 69 12.31 2.35 -3.58
CA LEU A 69 11.54 1.85 -4.70
C LEU A 69 11.01 3.01 -5.56
N ASP A 70 10.93 2.79 -6.88
CA ASP A 70 10.25 3.72 -7.79
C ASP A 70 8.73 3.61 -7.59
N PRO A 71 8.05 4.65 -7.07
CA PRO A 71 6.61 4.59 -6.83
C PRO A 71 5.81 4.41 -8.12
N ILE A 72 6.28 4.89 -9.27
CA ILE A 72 5.57 4.73 -10.55
C ILE A 72 5.59 3.26 -10.97
N ALA A 73 6.74 2.59 -10.85
CA ALA A 73 6.83 1.16 -11.10
C ALA A 73 5.93 0.36 -10.14
N CYS A 74 5.94 0.71 -8.85
CA CYS A 74 5.08 0.05 -7.86
C CYS A 74 3.58 0.20 -8.16
N LEU A 75 3.13 1.40 -8.58
CA LEU A 75 1.74 1.63 -8.96
C LEU A 75 1.34 0.84 -10.21
N LYS A 76 2.24 0.69 -11.19
CA LYS A 76 1.98 -0.15 -12.38
C LYS A 76 1.84 -1.63 -12.01
N GLU A 77 2.65 -2.12 -11.09
CA GLU A 77 2.56 -3.50 -10.63
C GLU A 77 1.24 -3.79 -9.92
N LEU A 78 0.69 -2.80 -9.20
CA LEU A 78 -0.59 -2.87 -8.52
C LEU A 78 -1.79 -2.58 -9.43
N GLU A 79 -1.62 -2.44 -10.75
CA GLU A 79 -2.72 -2.14 -11.67
C GLU A 79 -3.89 -3.12 -11.50
N GLY A 80 -5.11 -2.59 -11.39
CA GLY A 80 -6.32 -3.38 -11.09
C GLY A 80 -6.52 -3.73 -9.61
N ARG A 81 -5.50 -3.56 -8.76
CA ARG A 81 -5.57 -3.83 -7.30
C ARG A 81 -5.43 -2.56 -6.44
N ILE A 82 -5.38 -1.36 -6.99
CA ILE A 82 -5.36 -0.11 -6.21
C ILE A 82 -6.79 0.28 -5.80
N ILE A 83 -7.04 0.40 -4.49
CA ILE A 83 -8.33 0.87 -3.95
C ILE A 83 -8.25 2.35 -3.57
N SER A 84 -7.15 2.77 -2.97
CA SER A 84 -6.94 4.13 -2.49
C SER A 84 -5.46 4.48 -2.47
N LEU A 85 -5.14 5.75 -2.21
CA LEU A 85 -3.77 6.21 -2.06
C LEU A 85 -3.62 7.05 -0.79
N HIS A 86 -2.51 6.87 -0.10
CA HIS A 86 -1.95 7.90 0.75
C HIS A 86 -0.99 8.73 -0.10
N PHE A 87 -1.55 9.74 -0.76
CA PHE A 87 -0.82 10.54 -1.74
C PHE A 87 -0.01 11.64 -1.06
N LYS A 88 1.28 11.67 -1.33
CA LYS A 88 2.24 12.60 -0.75
C LYS A 88 3.40 12.82 -1.69
N ASP A 89 4.10 13.92 -1.47
CA ASP A 89 5.39 14.18 -2.10
C ASP A 89 6.44 14.21 -0.98
N VAL A 90 7.65 13.75 -1.27
CA VAL A 90 8.70 13.60 -0.27
C VAL A 90 9.97 14.25 -0.77
N ALA A 91 10.67 14.95 0.13
CA ALA A 91 11.91 15.65 -0.17
C ALA A 91 12.91 14.74 -0.91
N PRO A 92 13.82 15.30 -1.72
CA PRO A 92 14.93 14.54 -2.29
C PRO A 92 15.74 13.87 -1.18
N GLN A 93 16.35 12.73 -1.51
CA GLN A 93 17.29 12.10 -0.59
C GLN A 93 18.48 13.03 -0.36
N GLY A 94 18.55 13.61 0.84
CA GLY A 94 19.63 14.50 1.28
C GLY A 94 20.70 13.76 2.08
N GLU A 95 21.69 14.49 2.58
CA GLU A 95 22.69 13.96 3.52
C GLU A 95 22.06 13.50 4.84
N GLU A 96 20.96 14.15 5.24
CA GLU A 96 20.06 13.64 6.27
C GLU A 96 19.18 12.58 5.61
N GLU A 97 19.30 11.31 6.04
CA GLU A 97 18.53 10.16 5.52
C GLU A 97 17.01 10.25 5.78
N THR A 98 16.51 11.42 6.19
CA THR A 98 15.11 11.68 6.48
C THR A 98 14.40 12.25 5.27
N LEU A 99 13.69 11.39 4.56
CA LEU A 99 12.75 11.78 3.50
C LEU A 99 11.45 12.28 4.14
N GLU A 100 11.38 13.57 4.47
CA GLU A 100 10.19 14.20 5.03
C GLU A 100 9.12 14.49 3.95
N ASP A 101 7.85 14.56 4.37
CA ASP A 101 6.74 14.95 3.49
C ASP A 101 6.82 16.46 3.17
N VAL A 102 6.61 16.82 1.91
CA VAL A 102 6.65 18.21 1.43
C VAL A 102 5.40 18.56 0.62
N VAL A 103 5.23 19.85 0.32
CA VAL A 103 4.17 20.32 -0.59
C VAL A 103 4.32 19.62 -1.94
N TRP A 104 3.23 19.12 -2.50
CA TRP A 104 3.25 18.42 -3.79
C TRP A 104 3.87 19.27 -4.90
N GLY A 105 4.79 18.66 -5.67
CA GLY A 105 5.58 19.31 -6.71
C GLY A 105 6.87 19.96 -6.19
N LYS A 106 7.32 19.61 -4.98
CA LYS A 106 8.55 20.13 -4.37
C LYS A 106 9.53 19.02 -3.95
N GLY A 107 9.15 17.75 -4.06
CA GLY A 107 9.99 16.58 -3.77
C GLY A 107 10.76 16.02 -4.95
#